data_AF-B0WKC3-F1
#
_entry.id   AF-B0WKC3-F1
#
_cell.length_a   1.000
_cell.length_b   1.000
_cell.length_c   1.000
_cell.angle_alpha   90.00
_cell.angle_beta   90.00
_cell.angle_gamma   90.00
#
_symmetry.space_group_name_H-M   'P 1'
#
loop_
_entity.id
_entity.type
_entity.pdbx_description
1 polymer ?
#
loop_
_entity_poly.entity_id
_entity_poly.type
_entity_poly.pdbx_seq_one_letter_code
_entity_poly.pdbx_strand_id
1 'polypeptide(L)'
;MILLSTLLLLFLVTTFKPAQSQPPLSSCDGFYGCISSLRQSDCAPGEVLISGASLDGCCPGCRGGQGYMQVCNVNVPNRRCAPGLKCDRKCLYDQTTCLHTIHMKEEEEWAGWYPRCNVDGTYASRQCRGDRLSGRCFCYSEDGRRLFGWDWYKNAATMTCACSRRRAKLEAEGRTTVTLHCTQNGNFEELQCDSGVCWCADEYGGDPLIGTTVVHDGLWKLLPCCEYMSQLFELSQWLLFV
;
A
#
# COMPACT_ATOMS: atom_id res chain seq x y z
N MET A 1 22.75 -34.91 -76.51
CA MET A 1 22.11 -35.75 -75.48
C MET A 1 22.32 -35.09 -74.12
N ILE A 2 21.24 -34.49 -73.62
CA ILE A 2 20.86 -34.18 -72.22
C ILE A 2 22.01 -33.95 -71.21
N LEU A 3 22.25 -32.69 -70.84
CA LEU A 3 22.89 -32.32 -69.57
C LEU A 3 21.80 -31.75 -68.65
N LEU A 4 21.40 -32.54 -67.65
CA LEU A 4 20.37 -32.23 -66.67
C LEU A 4 20.83 -31.11 -65.73
N SER A 5 20.00 -30.09 -65.59
CA SER A 5 20.11 -29.02 -64.60
C SER A 5 19.72 -29.55 -63.20
N THR A 6 20.64 -29.52 -62.24
CA THR A 6 20.32 -29.76 -60.83
C THR A 6 20.15 -28.42 -60.11
N LEU A 7 18.89 -28.05 -59.87
CA LEU A 7 18.50 -26.90 -59.06
C LEU A 7 18.55 -27.34 -57.57
N LEU A 8 19.54 -26.86 -56.81
CA LEU A 8 19.68 -27.14 -55.38
C LEU A 8 18.73 -26.21 -54.58
N LEU A 9 17.56 -26.73 -54.18
CA LEU A 9 16.65 -26.04 -53.28
C LEU A 9 17.19 -26.08 -51.83
N LEU A 10 17.69 -24.93 -51.36
CA LEU A 10 18.01 -24.70 -49.95
C LEU A 10 16.71 -24.54 -49.15
N PHE A 11 16.27 -25.60 -48.47
CA PHE A 11 15.21 -25.52 -47.46
C PHE A 11 15.76 -24.85 -46.19
N LEU A 12 15.43 -23.57 -45.99
CA LEU A 12 15.58 -22.90 -44.69
C LEU A 12 14.59 -23.50 -43.70
N VAL A 13 15.05 -24.42 -42.86
CA VAL A 13 14.28 -24.91 -41.71
C VAL A 13 14.27 -23.80 -40.66
N THR A 14 13.25 -22.96 -40.67
CA THR A 14 12.99 -22.02 -39.57
C THR A 14 12.51 -22.82 -38.36
N THR A 15 13.40 -23.06 -37.40
CA THR A 15 13.02 -23.59 -36.09
C THR A 15 12.18 -22.54 -35.37
N PHE A 16 10.86 -22.70 -35.39
CA PHE A 16 9.96 -21.99 -34.49
C PHE A 16 10.30 -22.45 -33.06
N LYS A 17 10.97 -21.59 -32.28
CA LYS A 17 10.98 -21.74 -30.82
C LYS A 17 9.53 -21.56 -30.37
N PRO A 18 8.90 -22.55 -29.73
CA PRO A 18 7.60 -22.33 -29.12
C PRO A 18 7.77 -21.21 -28.10
N ALA A 19 6.95 -20.16 -28.23
CA ALA A 19 6.82 -19.16 -27.19
C ALA A 19 6.45 -19.91 -25.91
N GLN A 20 7.35 -19.93 -24.94
CA GLN A 20 7.01 -20.37 -23.60
C GLN A 20 5.90 -19.44 -23.12
N SER A 21 4.67 -19.95 -23.11
CA SER A 21 3.58 -19.34 -22.37
C SER A 21 4.10 -19.11 -20.96
N GLN A 22 4.19 -17.85 -20.55
CA GLN A 22 4.36 -17.54 -19.14
C GLN A 22 3.26 -18.32 -18.40
N PRO A 23 3.58 -19.03 -17.30
CA PRO A 23 2.53 -19.62 -16.47
C PRO A 23 1.53 -18.50 -16.13
N PRO A 24 0.21 -18.76 -16.22
CA PRO A 24 -0.77 -17.74 -15.91
C PRO A 24 -0.45 -17.16 -14.53
N LEU A 25 -0.40 -15.83 -14.44
CA LEU A 25 -0.28 -15.13 -13.17
C LEU A 25 -1.35 -15.73 -12.26
N SER A 26 -0.94 -16.46 -11.23
CA SER A 26 -1.85 -17.18 -10.34
C SER A 26 -2.74 -16.16 -9.65
N SER A 27 -3.96 -16.02 -10.16
CA SER A 27 -4.91 -15.05 -9.62
C SER A 27 -5.32 -15.49 -8.22
N CYS A 28 -5.30 -14.55 -7.28
CA CYS A 28 -5.84 -14.73 -5.93
C CYS A 28 -7.38 -14.82 -5.90
N ASP A 29 -8.02 -14.99 -7.06
CA ASP A 29 -9.48 -15.08 -7.29
C ASP A 29 -10.08 -16.44 -6.91
N GLY A 30 -9.51 -17.15 -5.94
CA GLY A 30 -10.18 -18.32 -5.36
C GLY A 30 -11.51 -17.91 -4.71
N PHE A 31 -12.55 -18.74 -4.82
CA PHE A 31 -13.90 -18.46 -4.28
C PHE A 31 -13.92 -18.07 -2.78
N TYR A 32 -12.94 -18.55 -2.00
CA TYR A 32 -12.79 -18.22 -0.58
C TYR A 32 -11.74 -17.15 -0.30
N GLY A 33 -11.02 -16.65 -1.32
CA GLY A 33 -9.87 -15.77 -1.16
C GLY A 33 -8.82 -16.36 -0.22
N CYS A 34 -8.11 -15.48 0.49
CA CYS A 34 -7.24 -15.92 1.58
C CYS A 34 -7.97 -15.88 2.93
N ILE A 35 -8.35 -17.05 3.45
CA ILE A 35 -8.85 -17.19 4.83
C ILE A 35 -7.69 -17.67 5.68
N SER A 36 -7.07 -16.76 6.43
CA SER A 36 -6.07 -17.13 7.44
C SER A 36 -6.23 -16.26 8.68
N SER A 37 -6.06 -16.87 9.84
CA SER A 37 -6.03 -16.21 11.15
C SER A 37 -4.60 -16.09 11.71
N LEU A 38 -3.59 -16.31 10.86
CA LEU A 38 -2.19 -16.42 11.24
C LEU A 38 -1.68 -15.09 11.79
N ARG A 39 -1.04 -15.15 12.96
CA ARG A 39 -0.44 -14.01 13.66
C ARG A 39 1.07 -14.21 13.73
N GLN A 40 1.81 -13.13 13.98
CA GLN A 40 3.27 -13.20 14.15
C GLN A 40 3.68 -14.16 15.29
N SER A 41 2.82 -14.37 16.31
CA SER A 41 3.01 -15.34 17.39
C SER A 41 3.00 -16.80 16.92
N ASP A 42 2.39 -17.06 15.76
CA ASP A 42 2.19 -18.41 15.23
C ASP A 42 3.39 -18.84 14.37
N CYS A 43 4.32 -17.92 14.12
CA CYS A 43 5.55 -18.15 13.37
C CYS A 43 6.65 -18.73 14.26
N ALA A 44 7.46 -19.62 13.68
CA ALA A 44 8.59 -20.19 14.41
C ALA A 44 9.62 -19.10 14.78
N PRO A 45 10.44 -19.30 15.83
CA PRO A 45 11.49 -18.35 16.18
C PRO A 45 12.40 -18.01 14.99
N GLY A 46 12.50 -16.73 14.65
CA GLY A 46 13.28 -16.25 13.50
C GLY A 46 12.48 -16.14 12.19
N GLU A 47 11.20 -16.49 12.18
CA GLU A 47 10.31 -16.28 11.06
C GLU A 47 9.43 -15.04 11.23
N VAL A 48 9.13 -14.38 10.12
CA VAL A 48 8.29 -13.19 10.08
C VAL A 48 7.03 -13.51 9.28
N LEU A 49 5.88 -13.10 9.80
CA LEU A 49 4.61 -13.21 9.11
C LEU A 49 4.58 -12.21 7.95
N ILE A 50 4.42 -12.70 6.73
CA ILE A 50 4.29 -11.86 5.52
C ILE A 50 3.02 -12.28 4.78
N SER A 51 2.24 -11.34 4.22
CA SER A 51 0.97 -11.69 3.54
C SER A 51 1.03 -12.35 2.19
N GLY A 52 2.23 -12.48 1.62
CA GLY A 52 2.44 -13.20 0.37
C GLY A 52 3.40 -14.38 0.51
N ALA A 53 3.51 -14.95 1.70
CA ALA A 53 4.43 -16.07 1.93
C ALA A 53 3.85 -17.43 1.51
N SER A 54 2.53 -17.54 1.34
CA SER A 54 1.83 -18.77 0.94
C SER A 54 0.94 -18.52 -0.28
N LEU A 55 0.56 -19.61 -0.97
CA LEU A 55 -0.26 -19.62 -2.18
C LEU A 55 0.21 -18.59 -3.24
N ASP A 56 1.47 -18.69 -3.67
CA ASP A 56 2.06 -17.83 -4.71
C ASP A 56 1.88 -16.31 -4.51
N GLY A 57 1.83 -15.87 -3.24
CA GLY A 57 1.67 -14.46 -2.89
C GLY A 57 0.27 -14.07 -2.43
N CYS A 58 -0.69 -15.00 -2.41
CA CYS A 58 -2.08 -14.70 -2.07
C CYS A 58 -2.39 -14.76 -0.58
N CYS A 59 -1.62 -15.52 0.21
CA CYS A 59 -1.90 -15.72 1.63
C CYS A 59 -0.73 -15.42 2.56
N PRO A 60 -1.01 -14.94 3.78
CA PRO A 60 0.02 -14.80 4.77
C PRO A 60 0.58 -16.13 5.19
N GLY A 61 1.87 -16.09 5.49
CA GLY A 61 2.64 -17.23 5.92
C GLY A 61 3.89 -16.75 6.65
N CYS A 62 4.45 -17.64 7.44
CA CYS A 62 5.70 -17.41 8.11
C CYS A 62 6.84 -17.66 7.13
N ARG A 63 7.75 -16.69 7.02
CA ARG A 63 8.96 -16.83 6.21
C ARG A 63 10.16 -16.48 7.07
N GLY A 64 11.00 -17.49 7.30
CA GLY A 64 12.33 -17.32 7.86
C GLY A 64 13.36 -16.96 6.81
N GLY A 65 14.60 -16.84 7.26
CA GLY A 65 15.75 -16.65 6.39
C GLY A 65 17.00 -16.31 7.19
N GLN A 66 18.09 -16.11 6.48
CA GLN A 66 19.35 -15.65 7.04
C GLN A 66 19.17 -14.24 7.62
N GLY A 67 19.48 -14.09 8.90
CA GLY A 67 19.38 -12.81 9.61
C GLY A 67 20.43 -11.80 9.16
N TYR A 68 20.36 -10.59 9.73
CA TYR A 68 21.33 -9.53 9.43
C TYR A 68 22.79 -10.01 9.61
N MET A 69 23.65 -9.63 8.66
CA MET A 69 25.08 -10.01 8.55
C MET A 69 25.38 -11.50 8.36
N GLN A 70 24.38 -12.38 8.31
CA GLN A 70 24.58 -13.80 7.99
C GLN A 70 24.96 -13.97 6.52
N VAL A 71 25.76 -15.00 6.24
CA VAL A 71 26.26 -15.27 4.89
C VAL A 71 25.13 -15.73 3.99
N CYS A 72 24.97 -15.05 2.85
CA CYS A 72 24.06 -15.44 1.80
C CYS A 72 24.88 -15.60 0.51
N ASN A 73 25.10 -16.85 0.11
CA ASN A 73 25.77 -17.15 -1.15
C ASN A 73 25.26 -18.49 -1.70
N VAL A 74 25.65 -18.82 -2.94
CA VAL A 74 25.18 -20.03 -3.60
C VAL A 74 25.63 -21.34 -2.92
N ASN A 75 26.65 -21.27 -2.06
CA ASN A 75 27.24 -22.41 -1.37
C ASN A 75 26.57 -22.69 -0.01
N VAL A 76 25.65 -21.83 0.47
CA VAL A 76 24.93 -22.05 1.74
C VAL A 76 23.53 -22.65 1.45
N PRO A 77 23.17 -23.77 2.08
CA PRO A 77 21.79 -24.26 2.09
C PRO A 77 20.86 -23.20 2.68
N ASN A 78 19.70 -22.95 2.05
CA ASN A 78 18.76 -21.94 2.53
C ASN A 78 19.33 -20.50 2.53
N ARG A 79 20.07 -20.14 1.47
CA ARG A 79 20.72 -18.83 1.22
C ARG A 79 19.82 -17.58 1.19
N ARG A 80 18.50 -17.71 1.40
CA ARG A 80 17.57 -16.59 1.34
C ARG A 80 17.68 -15.77 2.61
N CYS A 81 17.86 -14.47 2.46
CA CYS A 81 17.81 -13.56 3.59
C CYS A 81 16.38 -13.46 4.14
N ALA A 82 16.28 -13.15 5.43
CA ALA A 82 15.01 -12.87 6.07
C ALA A 82 14.31 -11.66 5.40
N PRO A 83 12.98 -11.54 5.52
CA PRO A 83 12.22 -10.45 4.89
C PRO A 83 12.74 -9.08 5.31
N GLY A 84 12.86 -8.14 4.37
CA GLY A 84 13.46 -6.83 4.64
C GLY A 84 14.99 -6.78 4.53
N LEU A 85 15.63 -7.89 4.15
CA LEU A 85 17.07 -7.95 3.91
C LEU A 85 17.36 -8.36 2.46
N LYS A 86 18.38 -7.72 1.87
CA LYS A 86 18.91 -8.04 0.54
C LYS A 86 20.25 -8.76 0.65
N CYS A 87 20.51 -9.66 -0.29
CA CYS A 87 21.76 -10.42 -0.29
C CYS A 87 22.87 -9.71 -1.07
N ASP A 88 23.96 -9.36 -0.40
CA ASP A 88 25.24 -8.97 -1.00
C ASP A 88 26.39 -9.66 -0.26
N ARG A 89 26.61 -10.95 -0.56
CA ARG A 89 27.47 -11.91 0.17
C ARG A 89 27.05 -12.17 1.63
N LYS A 90 26.48 -11.17 2.28
CA LYS A 90 25.80 -11.19 3.56
C LYS A 90 24.43 -10.51 3.41
N CYS A 91 23.53 -10.83 4.33
CA CYS A 91 22.23 -10.19 4.39
C CYS A 91 22.35 -8.78 4.97
N LEU A 92 22.06 -7.78 4.14
CA LEU A 92 22.11 -6.35 4.48
C LEU A 92 20.70 -5.78 4.51
N TYR A 93 20.51 -4.66 5.21
CA TYR A 93 19.22 -3.96 5.23
C TYR A 93 18.79 -3.56 3.83
N ASP A 94 17.54 -3.84 3.52
CA ASP A 94 16.88 -3.34 2.32
C ASP A 94 16.03 -2.12 2.66
N GLN A 95 16.64 -0.94 2.60
CA GLN A 95 15.99 0.33 3.02
C GLN A 95 14.79 0.72 2.15
N THR A 96 14.57 0.05 1.02
CA THR A 96 13.39 0.27 0.16
C THR A 96 12.11 -0.35 0.73
N THR A 97 12.22 -1.21 1.74
CA THR A 97 11.09 -1.86 2.40
C THR A 97 11.08 -1.56 3.88
N CYS A 98 9.92 -1.23 4.44
CA CYS A 98 9.72 -1.07 5.89
C CYS A 98 10.21 -2.28 6.69
N LEU A 99 10.13 -3.49 6.13
CA LEU A 99 10.50 -4.72 6.85
C LEU A 99 11.97 -4.75 7.30
N HIS A 100 12.88 -3.95 6.75
CA HIS A 100 14.25 -3.92 7.25
C HIS A 100 14.32 -3.51 8.73
N THR A 101 13.36 -2.71 9.21
CA THR A 101 13.35 -2.19 10.59
C THR A 101 13.12 -3.26 11.64
N ILE A 102 12.58 -4.43 11.28
CA ILE A 102 12.40 -5.54 12.22
C ILE A 102 13.74 -6.16 12.66
N HIS A 103 14.80 -5.90 11.89
CA HIS A 103 16.16 -6.39 12.13
C HIS A 103 17.07 -5.33 12.76
N MET A 104 16.54 -4.14 13.05
CA MET A 104 17.26 -3.06 13.72
C MET A 104 17.11 -3.24 15.24
N LYS A 105 17.86 -4.19 15.82
CA LYS A 105 17.71 -4.67 17.21
C LYS A 105 18.46 -3.84 18.26
N GLU A 106 18.95 -2.65 17.94
CA GLU A 106 19.60 -1.80 18.95
C GLU A 106 18.52 -1.04 19.73
N GLU A 107 18.01 -1.69 20.79
CA GLU A 107 16.96 -1.22 21.71
C GLU A 107 17.24 0.18 22.30
N GLU A 108 18.52 0.57 22.42
CA GLU A 108 18.95 1.84 23.01
C GLU A 108 18.83 3.04 22.05
N GLU A 109 18.83 2.82 20.73
CA GLU A 109 18.89 3.91 19.75
C GLU A 109 17.51 4.37 19.23
N TRP A 110 16.51 3.46 19.27
CA TRP A 110 15.17 3.71 18.71
C TRP A 110 14.09 4.08 19.73
N ALA A 111 14.45 4.22 21.02
CA ALA A 111 13.52 4.48 22.13
C ALA A 111 12.29 3.53 22.12
N GLY A 112 12.50 2.28 21.72
CA GLY A 112 11.45 1.26 21.64
C GLY A 112 10.37 1.49 20.56
N TRP A 113 10.59 2.40 19.60
CA TRP A 113 9.62 2.62 18.52
C TRP A 113 10.04 1.93 17.21
N TYR A 114 9.23 0.97 16.77
CA TYR A 114 9.35 0.32 15.47
C TYR A 114 8.16 0.71 14.59
N PRO A 115 8.39 1.09 13.31
CA PRO A 115 7.29 1.39 12.41
C PRO A 115 6.48 0.12 12.14
N ARG A 116 5.17 0.30 11.99
CA ARG A 116 4.28 -0.75 11.50
C ARG A 116 4.44 -0.86 10.00
N CYS A 117 4.74 -2.06 9.54
CA CYS A 117 4.83 -2.36 8.13
C CYS A 117 3.54 -3.03 7.65
N ASN A 118 3.14 -2.69 6.44
CA ASN A 118 2.24 -3.53 5.68
C ASN A 118 2.98 -4.79 5.24
N VAL A 119 2.18 -5.67 4.70
CA VAL A 119 2.53 -7.04 4.43
C VAL A 119 3.29 -7.23 3.12
N ASP A 120 3.18 -6.26 2.22
CA ASP A 120 3.95 -6.08 1.00
C ASP A 120 5.32 -5.44 1.26
N GLY A 121 5.60 -5.08 2.52
CA GLY A 121 6.81 -4.40 2.95
C GLY A 121 6.76 -2.88 2.84
N THR A 122 5.63 -2.30 2.43
CA THR A 122 5.44 -0.84 2.51
C THR A 122 5.17 -0.41 3.95
N TYR A 123 5.27 0.89 4.23
CA TYR A 123 4.88 1.41 5.53
C TYR A 123 3.36 1.42 5.68
N ALA A 124 2.87 1.00 6.86
CA ALA A 124 1.46 1.15 7.19
C ALA A 124 1.05 2.63 7.14
N SER A 125 -0.15 2.90 6.61
CA SER A 125 -0.62 4.27 6.39
C SER A 125 -0.65 5.09 7.69
N ARG A 126 -0.89 4.44 8.82
CA ARG A 126 -0.94 5.04 10.14
C ARG A 126 0.19 4.49 11.01
N GLN A 127 0.96 5.38 11.62
CA GLN A 127 2.00 5.07 12.60
C GLN A 127 1.67 5.74 13.92
N CYS A 128 1.74 5.00 15.03
CA CYS A 128 1.42 5.55 16.36
C CYS A 128 2.61 5.48 17.30
N ARG A 129 2.75 6.49 18.15
CA ARG A 129 3.79 6.62 19.18
C ARG A 129 3.18 6.97 20.53
N GLY A 130 3.80 6.52 21.61
CA GLY A 130 3.32 6.71 22.98
C GLY A 130 2.29 5.68 23.43
N ASP A 131 1.79 5.85 24.65
CA ASP A 131 0.76 4.98 25.22
C ASP A 131 -0.62 5.24 24.62
N ARG A 132 -1.61 4.40 24.95
CA ARG A 132 -2.96 4.49 24.36
C ARG A 132 -3.77 5.72 24.80
N LEU A 133 -3.39 6.37 25.91
CA LEU A 133 -4.09 7.53 26.47
C LEU A 133 -3.53 8.84 25.94
N SER A 134 -2.20 9.00 25.95
CA SER A 134 -1.53 10.26 25.56
C SER A 134 -0.84 10.22 24.20
N GLY A 135 -0.70 9.03 23.62
CA GLY A 135 -0.03 8.82 22.35
C GLY A 135 -0.75 9.47 21.17
N ARG A 136 -0.03 9.56 20.05
CA ARG A 136 -0.51 10.15 18.81
C ARG A 136 -0.23 9.23 17.64
N CYS A 137 -1.10 9.34 16.65
CA CYS A 137 -1.02 8.64 15.39
C CYS A 137 -0.86 9.62 14.23
N PHE A 138 -0.22 9.14 13.18
CA PHE A 138 0.35 9.95 12.13
C PHE A 138 0.26 9.20 10.80
N CYS A 139 -0.19 9.87 9.75
CA CYS A 139 -0.15 9.39 8.36
C CYS A 139 1.25 9.28 7.74
N TYR A 140 1.50 8.21 7.01
CA TYR A 140 2.74 7.92 6.30
C TYR A 140 2.43 7.42 4.87
N SER A 141 3.35 7.71 3.95
CA SER A 141 3.35 7.15 2.61
C SER A 141 3.88 5.72 2.59
N GLU A 142 3.76 5.03 1.46
CA GLU A 142 4.24 3.65 1.28
C GLU A 142 5.76 3.52 1.44
N ASP A 143 6.51 4.55 1.08
CA ASP A 143 7.97 4.67 1.17
C ASP A 143 8.46 5.16 2.55
N GLY A 144 7.55 5.46 3.49
CA GLY A 144 7.91 5.81 4.87
C GLY A 144 8.10 7.30 5.13
N ARG A 145 7.69 8.16 4.21
CA ARG A 145 7.65 9.62 4.44
C ARG A 145 6.43 10.00 5.26
N ARG A 146 6.65 10.87 6.25
CA ARG A 146 5.57 11.47 7.06
C ARG A 146 4.70 12.37 6.18
N LEU A 147 3.38 12.14 6.22
CA LEU A 147 2.37 12.93 5.49
C LEU A 147 1.56 13.83 6.43
N PHE A 148 0.78 14.75 5.86
CA PHE A 148 -0.25 15.47 6.60
C PHE A 148 -1.26 14.49 7.23
N GLY A 149 -1.81 14.85 8.37
CA GLY A 149 -2.79 14.05 9.09
C GLY A 149 -2.26 13.50 10.41
N TRP A 150 -3.02 13.73 11.48
CA TRP A 150 -2.75 13.19 12.81
C TRP A 150 -4.03 13.02 13.63
N ASP A 151 -4.00 12.12 14.61
CA ASP A 151 -5.05 12.00 15.60
C ASP A 151 -4.48 11.44 16.92
N TRP A 152 -5.26 11.47 17.98
CA TRP A 152 -4.96 10.79 19.23
C TRP A 152 -4.95 9.28 19.04
N TYR A 153 -4.12 8.57 19.82
CA TYR A 153 -4.04 7.12 19.75
C TYR A 153 -5.41 6.45 19.94
N LYS A 154 -6.21 6.92 20.90
CA LYS A 154 -7.56 6.40 21.16
C LYS A 154 -8.51 6.46 19.95
N ASN A 155 -8.27 7.39 19.03
CA ASN A 155 -9.07 7.58 17.81
C ASN A 155 -8.45 6.87 16.59
N ALA A 156 -7.36 6.12 16.78
CA ALA A 156 -6.64 5.48 15.69
C ALA A 156 -7.52 4.56 14.85
N ALA A 157 -8.60 3.99 15.40
CA ALA A 157 -9.46 3.06 14.70
C ALA A 157 -10.09 3.67 13.42
N THR A 158 -10.46 4.95 13.44
CA THR A 158 -11.11 5.63 12.31
C THR A 158 -10.12 6.33 11.37
N MET A 159 -8.84 6.45 11.75
CA MET A 159 -7.82 7.15 10.98
C MET A 159 -7.23 6.25 9.87
N THR A 160 -7.73 6.33 8.63
CA THR A 160 -7.24 5.52 7.49
C THR A 160 -6.06 6.16 6.76
N CYS A 161 -5.95 7.50 6.80
CA CYS A 161 -4.98 8.29 6.04
C CYS A 161 -5.13 8.20 4.52
N ALA A 162 -6.29 7.76 4.03
CA ALA A 162 -6.50 7.48 2.62
C ALA A 162 -6.36 8.74 1.74
N CYS A 163 -6.94 9.88 2.17
CA CYS A 163 -6.84 11.14 1.44
C CYS A 163 -5.40 11.64 1.40
N SER A 164 -4.72 11.68 2.56
CA SER A 164 -3.33 12.10 2.63
C SER A 164 -2.41 11.27 1.72
N ARG A 165 -2.60 9.95 1.69
CA ARG A 165 -1.83 9.06 0.80
C ARG A 165 -2.18 9.28 -0.67
N ARG A 166 -3.46 9.42 -1.01
CA ARG A 166 -3.92 9.65 -2.38
C ARG A 166 -3.35 10.95 -2.94
N ARG A 167 -3.43 12.03 -2.17
CA ARG A 167 -2.83 13.32 -2.51
C ARG A 167 -1.33 13.22 -2.73
N ALA A 168 -0.60 12.64 -1.78
CA ALA A 168 0.85 12.48 -1.87
C ALA A 168 1.29 11.65 -3.09
N LYS A 169 0.51 10.62 -3.46
CA LYS A 169 0.77 9.80 -4.64
C LYS A 169 0.59 10.61 -5.93
N LEU A 170 -0.49 11.38 -6.05
CA LEU A 170 -0.75 12.22 -7.22
C LEU A 170 0.31 13.32 -7.37
N GLU A 171 0.75 13.91 -6.25
CA GLU A 171 1.86 14.88 -6.24
C GLU A 171 3.18 14.22 -6.70
N ALA A 172 3.48 13.00 -6.23
CA ALA A 172 4.67 12.26 -6.63
C ALA A 172 4.63 11.81 -8.12
N GLU A 173 3.44 11.58 -8.67
CA GLU A 173 3.20 11.34 -10.09
C GLU A 173 3.33 12.62 -10.96
N GLY A 174 3.65 13.76 -10.33
CA GLY A 174 3.91 15.03 -11.02
C GLY A 174 2.68 15.93 -11.16
N ARG A 175 1.55 15.60 -10.53
CA ARG A 175 0.34 16.45 -10.59
C ARG A 175 0.47 17.62 -9.63
N THR A 176 0.61 18.83 -10.18
CA THR A 176 0.79 20.07 -9.40
C THR A 176 -0.51 20.65 -8.84
N THR A 177 -1.66 20.29 -9.40
CA THR A 177 -2.98 20.86 -9.04
C THR A 177 -3.84 19.81 -8.36
N VAL A 178 -3.37 19.25 -7.24
CA VAL A 178 -4.16 18.32 -6.42
C VAL A 178 -5.00 19.13 -5.45
N THR A 179 -6.32 19.07 -5.60
CA THR A 179 -7.27 19.83 -4.76
C THR A 179 -8.09 18.95 -3.83
N LEU A 180 -7.62 17.72 -3.59
CA LEU A 180 -8.24 16.83 -2.61
C LEU A 180 -8.22 17.45 -1.21
N HIS A 181 -9.38 17.40 -0.55
CA HIS A 181 -9.61 17.95 0.78
C HIS A 181 -9.56 16.83 1.81
N CYS A 182 -8.65 16.92 2.78
CA CYS A 182 -8.47 15.89 3.79
C CYS A 182 -8.81 16.42 5.17
N THR A 183 -9.52 15.62 5.97
CA THR A 183 -9.78 15.93 7.38
C THR A 183 -8.47 15.94 8.17
N GLN A 184 -8.52 16.42 9.42
CA GLN A 184 -7.34 16.47 10.31
C GLN A 184 -6.65 15.11 10.51
N ASN A 185 -7.40 14.01 10.51
CA ASN A 185 -6.84 12.66 10.67
C ASN A 185 -6.29 12.09 9.35
N GLY A 186 -6.43 12.80 8.23
CA GLY A 186 -5.94 12.39 6.91
C GLY A 186 -6.91 11.55 6.10
N ASN A 187 -8.16 11.40 6.55
CA ASN A 187 -9.26 10.83 5.78
C ASN A 187 -9.82 11.85 4.78
N PHE A 188 -10.74 11.43 3.91
CA PHE A 188 -11.40 12.33 2.96
C PHE A 188 -12.45 13.19 3.67
N GLU A 189 -12.49 14.48 3.35
CA GLU A 189 -13.67 15.29 3.63
C GLU A 189 -14.83 14.85 2.72
N GLU A 190 -16.07 15.05 3.17
CA GLU A 190 -17.26 14.55 2.46
C GLU A 190 -17.40 15.18 1.07
N LEU A 191 -17.14 16.47 0.91
CA LEU A 191 -17.11 17.11 -0.40
C LEU A 191 -15.69 17.06 -0.98
N GLN A 192 -15.52 16.38 -2.11
CA GLN A 192 -14.28 16.40 -2.88
C GLN A 192 -14.49 17.14 -4.19
N CYS A 193 -13.49 17.93 -4.57
CA CYS A 193 -13.40 18.56 -5.88
C CYS A 193 -11.97 18.38 -6.40
N ASP A 194 -11.82 17.75 -7.55
CA ASP A 194 -10.52 17.52 -8.16
C ASP A 194 -10.64 17.35 -9.67
N SER A 195 -9.69 17.88 -10.41
CA SER A 195 -9.63 17.74 -11.88
C SER A 195 -10.93 18.21 -12.59
N GLY A 196 -11.57 19.27 -12.09
CA GLY A 196 -12.76 19.90 -12.71
C GLY A 196 -14.10 19.22 -12.37
N VAL A 197 -14.10 18.21 -11.51
CA VAL A 197 -15.32 17.53 -11.05
C VAL A 197 -15.39 17.52 -9.52
N CYS A 198 -16.61 17.46 -9.00
CA CYS A 198 -16.88 17.34 -7.58
C CYS A 198 -17.81 16.16 -7.29
N TRP A 199 -17.65 15.55 -6.12
CA TRP A 199 -18.45 14.42 -5.66
C TRP A 199 -18.54 14.38 -4.14
N CYS A 200 -19.56 13.68 -3.63
CA CYS A 200 -19.62 13.31 -2.21
C CYS A 200 -18.81 12.03 -2.01
N ALA A 201 -17.73 12.10 -1.24
CA ALA A 201 -16.80 11.02 -1.02
C ALA A 201 -17.12 10.22 0.23
N ASP A 202 -16.90 8.91 0.15
CA ASP A 202 -16.72 8.07 1.33
C ASP A 202 -15.48 8.52 2.11
N GLU A 203 -15.62 8.72 3.42
CA GLU A 203 -14.54 9.21 4.29
C GLU A 203 -13.29 8.32 4.23
N TYR A 204 -13.49 7.01 4.10
CA TYR A 204 -12.43 6.01 4.28
C TYR A 204 -11.71 5.66 2.98
N GLY A 205 -12.42 5.62 1.85
CA GLY A 205 -11.89 5.27 0.52
C GLY A 205 -11.74 6.45 -0.43
N GLY A 206 -12.57 7.49 -0.28
CA GLY A 206 -12.62 8.65 -1.17
C GLY A 206 -13.50 8.47 -2.41
N ASP A 207 -14.08 7.28 -2.59
CA ASP A 207 -14.96 6.97 -3.72
C ASP A 207 -16.31 7.69 -3.60
N PRO A 208 -17.00 7.99 -4.72
CA PRO A 208 -18.34 8.57 -4.68
C PRO A 208 -19.33 7.72 -3.88
N LEU A 209 -20.07 8.35 -2.97
CA LEU A 209 -21.12 7.70 -2.19
C LEU A 209 -22.21 7.13 -3.11
N ILE A 210 -22.70 5.94 -2.81
CA ILE A 210 -23.76 5.27 -3.57
C ILE A 210 -25.02 6.13 -3.57
N GLY A 211 -25.60 6.34 -4.76
CA GLY A 211 -26.80 7.17 -4.94
C GLY A 211 -26.51 8.67 -5.06
N THR A 212 -25.25 9.09 -4.98
CA THR A 212 -24.84 10.46 -5.33
C THR A 212 -24.35 10.55 -6.77
N THR A 213 -24.22 11.78 -7.29
CA THR A 213 -23.72 12.02 -8.64
C THR A 213 -22.35 12.69 -8.58
N VAL A 214 -21.57 12.55 -9.66
CA VAL A 214 -20.37 13.36 -9.89
C VAL A 214 -20.78 14.50 -10.80
N VAL A 215 -20.46 15.73 -10.40
CA VAL A 215 -20.86 16.94 -11.12
C VAL A 215 -19.65 17.74 -11.57
N HIS A 216 -19.81 18.60 -12.58
CA HIS A 216 -18.79 19.59 -12.92
C HIS A 216 -18.56 20.54 -11.74
N ASP A 217 -17.34 21.06 -11.58
CA ASP A 217 -16.97 21.90 -10.43
C ASP A 217 -17.94 23.07 -10.19
N GLY A 218 -18.38 23.79 -11.22
CA GLY A 218 -19.37 24.87 -11.12
C GLY A 218 -20.76 24.46 -10.63
N LEU A 219 -21.06 23.17 -10.56
CA LEU A 219 -22.34 22.60 -10.10
C LEU A 219 -22.22 21.93 -8.73
N TRP A 220 -21.09 22.06 -8.03
CA TRP A 220 -20.82 21.40 -6.73
C TRP A 220 -21.94 21.58 -5.70
N LYS A 221 -22.63 22.72 -5.69
CA LYS A 221 -23.75 23.01 -4.78
C LYS A 221 -24.98 22.12 -4.95
N LEU A 222 -25.08 21.39 -6.06
CA LEU A 222 -26.16 20.41 -6.29
C LEU A 222 -25.90 19.08 -5.58
N LEU A 223 -24.71 18.88 -5.02
CA LEU A 223 -24.36 17.66 -4.32
C LEU A 223 -25.03 17.63 -2.93
N PRO A 224 -25.59 16.48 -2.50
CA PRO A 224 -26.25 16.35 -1.19
C PRO A 224 -25.35 16.70 0.00
N CYS A 225 -24.06 16.35 -0.07
CA CYS A 225 -23.07 16.67 0.97
C CYS A 225 -22.80 18.19 1.10
N CYS A 226 -23.25 19.01 0.15
CA CYS A 226 -23.18 20.47 0.24
C CYS A 226 -24.41 21.08 0.89
N GLU A 227 -25.56 20.40 0.83
CA GLU A 227 -26.83 20.88 1.41
C GLU A 227 -26.82 20.80 2.94
N TYR A 228 -25.99 19.94 3.54
CA TYR A 228 -25.84 19.87 5.01
C TYR A 228 -25.11 21.07 5.62
N MET A 229 -24.37 21.86 4.83
CA MET A 229 -23.73 23.09 5.31
C MET A 229 -24.67 24.31 5.37
N SER A 230 -25.80 24.30 4.65
CA SER A 230 -26.78 25.40 4.68
C SER A 230 -27.73 25.32 5.87
N GLN A 231 -28.12 24.11 6.30
CA GLN A 231 -29.01 23.92 7.46
C GLN A 231 -28.34 24.25 8.81
N LEU A 232 -27.03 24.02 8.95
CA LEU A 232 -26.27 24.43 10.15
C LEU A 232 -26.09 25.95 10.24
N PHE A 233 -26.02 26.65 9.10
CA PHE A 233 -25.96 28.12 9.08
C PHE A 233 -27.28 28.74 9.55
N GLU A 234 -28.43 28.18 9.15
CA GLU A 234 -29.74 28.61 9.65
C GLU A 234 -29.89 28.37 11.15
N LEU A 235 -29.47 27.21 11.67
CA LEU A 235 -29.52 26.94 13.13
C LEU A 235 -28.60 27.84 13.95
N SER A 236 -27.45 28.25 13.41
CA SER A 236 -26.54 29.19 14.09
C SER A 236 -27.10 30.62 14.14
N GLN A 237 -27.92 31.01 13.17
CA GLN A 237 -28.64 32.29 13.20
C GLN A 237 -29.77 32.27 14.24
N TRP A 238 -30.49 31.15 14.41
CA TRP A 238 -31.52 31.04 15.46
C TRP A 238 -30.97 31.08 16.89
N LEU A 239 -29.77 30.56 17.15
CA LEU A 239 -29.13 30.60 18.48
C LEU A 239 -28.55 31.97 18.86
N LEU A 240 -28.43 32.90 17.92
CA LEU A 240 -28.05 34.30 18.20
C LEU A 240 -29.25 35.22 18.50
N PHE A 241 -30.48 34.71 18.35
CA PHE A 241 -31.73 35.42 18.62
C PHE A 241 -32.54 34.82 19.79
N VAL A 242 -31.92 34.00 20.65
CA VAL A 242 -32.48 33.54 21.94
C VAL A 242 -31.60 34.00 23.09
#